data_AF-R6Y8M9-F1
#
_entry.id   AF-R6Y8M9-F1
#
_cell.length_a   1.000
_cell.length_b   1.000
_cell.length_c   1.000
_cell.angle_alpha   90.00
_cell.angle_beta   90.00
_cell.angle_gamma   90.00
#
_symmetry.space_group_name_H-M   'P 1'
#
loop_
_entity.id
_entity.type
_entity.pdbx_description
1 polymer ?
#
loop_
_entity_poly.entity_id
_entity_poly.type
_entity_poly.pdbx_seq_one_letter_code
_entity_poly.pdbx_strand_id
1 'polypeptide(L)'
;MVALGLVNLALSLWRRDFTLSTGVLVGALLLLGVSSLLRSLSPQLSRQDKIEEQDERNILVNLKTRTSAFRWTRLVSFGLMALLLVAGAVTGEELLLAIAVGLAFSLTISFFAEFFSALYHESKN
;
A
#
# COMPACT_ATOMS: atom_id res chain seq x y z
N MET A 1 3.54 -12.06 -4.74
CA MET A 1 3.73 -11.60 -6.13
C MET A 1 3.93 -12.76 -7.10
N VAL A 2 4.92 -13.65 -6.91
CA VAL A 2 5.14 -14.84 -7.78
C VAL A 2 3.90 -15.73 -7.91
N ALA A 3 3.25 -16.07 -6.80
CA ALA A 3 2.06 -16.91 -6.80
C ALA A 3 0.89 -16.30 -7.61
N LEU A 4 0.71 -14.98 -7.53
CA LEU A 4 -0.30 -14.27 -8.33
C LEU A 4 0.05 -14.30 -9.82
N GLY A 5 1.33 -14.15 -10.19
CA GLY A 5 1.78 -14.29 -11.58
C GLY A 5 1.55 -15.69 -12.14
N LEU A 6 1.82 -16.74 -11.36
CA LEU A 6 1.60 -18.14 -11.75
C LEU A 6 0.11 -18.50 -11.87
N VAL A 7 -0.72 -18.05 -10.93
CA VAL A 7 -2.17 -18.27 -10.97
C VAL A 7 -2.78 -17.58 -12.19
N ASN A 8 -2.32 -16.37 -12.51
CA ASN A 8 -2.82 -15.62 -13.67
C ASN A 8 -2.38 -16.26 -14.99
N LEU A 9 -1.16 -16.82 -15.04
CA LEU A 9 -0.67 -17.60 -16.19
C LEU A 9 -1.47 -18.91 -16.39
N ALA A 10 -1.80 -19.61 -15.30
CA ALA A 10 -2.62 -20.83 -15.35
C ALA A 10 -4.07 -20.54 -15.80
N LEU A 11 -4.68 -19.46 -15.30
CA LEU A 11 -6.00 -19.00 -15.73
C LEU A 11 -6.03 -18.59 -17.21
N SER A 12 -5.01 -17.88 -17.67
CA SER A 12 -4.89 -17.45 -19.08
C SER A 12 -4.71 -18.65 -20.02
N LEU A 13 -3.94 -19.68 -19.62
CA LEU A 13 -3.83 -20.94 -20.36
C LEU A 13 -5.13 -21.73 -20.38
N TRP A 14 -5.87 -21.76 -19.27
CA TRP A 14 -7.13 -22.48 -19.16
C TRP A 14 -8.24 -21.86 -20.01
N ARG A 15 -8.34 -20.52 -20.05
CA ARG A 15 -9.39 -19.83 -20.81
C ARG A 15 -9.02 -19.59 -22.29
N ARG A 16 -7.75 -19.76 -22.69
CA ARG A 16 -7.19 -19.51 -24.04
C ARG A 16 -7.29 -18.04 -24.52
N ASP A 17 -7.58 -17.09 -23.64
CA ASP A 17 -7.54 -15.65 -23.88
C ASP A 17 -6.12 -15.08 -23.69
N PHE A 18 -5.22 -15.47 -24.59
CA PHE A 18 -3.88 -14.86 -24.66
C PHE A 18 -3.94 -13.51 -25.39
N THR A 19 -4.15 -12.46 -24.61
CA THR A 19 -3.99 -11.06 -25.04
C THR A 19 -2.60 -10.53 -24.69
N LEU A 20 -2.07 -9.63 -25.51
CA LEU A 20 -0.74 -9.02 -25.29
C LEU A 20 -0.63 -8.33 -23.91
N SER A 21 -1.72 -7.74 -23.43
CA SER A 21 -1.78 -7.12 -22.10
C SER A 21 -1.59 -8.14 -20.96
N THR A 22 -2.19 -9.33 -21.07
CA THR A 22 -2.05 -10.41 -20.10
C THR A 22 -0.63 -10.97 -20.10
N GLY A 23 0.00 -11.10 -21.26
CA GLY A 23 1.40 -11.50 -21.38
C GLY A 23 2.36 -10.52 -20.69
N VAL A 24 2.16 -9.21 -20.91
CA VAL A 24 2.97 -8.16 -20.26
C VAL A 24 2.77 -8.15 -18.74
N LEU A 25 1.53 -8.27 -18.27
CA LEU A 25 1.20 -8.34 -16.85
C LEU A 25 1.86 -9.54 -16.18
N VAL A 26 1.71 -10.73 -16.76
CA VAL A 26 2.31 -11.96 -16.22
C VAL A 26 3.84 -11.87 -16.21
N GLY A 27 4.45 -11.33 -17.27
CA GLY A 27 5.89 -11.09 -17.33
C GLY A 27 6.36 -10.13 -16.22
N ALA A 28 5.67 -9.01 -16.02
CA ALA A 28 6.00 -8.05 -14.96
C ALA A 28 5.85 -8.67 -13.56
N LEU A 29 4.77 -9.41 -13.30
CA LEU A 29 4.56 -10.09 -12.02
C LEU A 29 5.62 -11.15 -11.72
N LEU A 30 6.06 -11.89 -12.74
CA LEU A 30 7.12 -12.90 -12.60
C LEU A 30 8.49 -12.25 -12.37
N LEU A 31 8.83 -11.17 -13.09
CA LEU A 31 10.09 -10.45 -12.87
C LEU A 31 10.17 -9.81 -11.49
N LEU A 32 9.09 -9.15 -11.03
CA LEU A 32 9.00 -8.61 -9.67
C LEU A 32 9.01 -9.72 -8.61
N GLY A 33 8.45 -10.88 -8.94
CA GLY A 33 8.46 -12.04 -8.07
C GLY A 33 9.83 -12.69 -7.93
N VAL A 34 10.52 -12.97 -9.03
CA VAL A 34 11.84 -13.62 -9.03
C VAL A 34 12.91 -12.73 -8.41
N SER A 35 12.88 -11.42 -8.66
CA SER A 35 13.77 -10.46 -8.00
C SER A 35 13.58 -10.46 -6.47
N SER A 36 12.35 -10.61 -5.97
CA SER A 36 12.09 -10.73 -4.53
C SER A 36 12.62 -12.04 -3.92
N LEU A 37 12.58 -13.14 -4.67
CA LEU A 37 13.12 -14.45 -4.23
C LEU A 37 14.64 -14.47 -4.23
N LEU A 38 15.28 -13.93 -5.28
CA LEU A 38 16.74 -13.82 -5.34
C LEU A 38 17.30 -12.96 -4.21
N ARG A 39 16.55 -11.94 -3.79
CA ARG A 39 16.90 -11.10 -2.64
C ARG A 39 16.78 -11.86 -1.31
N SER A 40 15.72 -12.67 -1.11
CA SER A 40 15.52 -13.41 0.14
C SER A 40 16.46 -14.61 0.33
N LEU A 41 16.97 -15.19 -0.76
CA LEU A 41 17.89 -16.33 -0.75
C LEU A 41 19.37 -15.97 -0.56
N SER A 42 19.70 -14.69 -0.37
CA SER A 42 21.08 -14.26 -0.12
C SER A 42 21.38 -14.16 1.40
N PRO A 43 22.04 -15.17 2.01
CA PRO A 43 22.32 -15.19 3.45
C PRO A 43 23.32 -14.11 3.90
N GLN A 44 24.10 -13.54 2.98
CA GLN A 44 25.04 -12.45 3.25
C GLN A 44 24.34 -11.11 3.47
N LEU A 45 23.29 -10.79 2.71
CA LEU A 45 22.47 -9.58 2.92
C LEU A 45 21.58 -9.73 4.16
N SER A 46 21.08 -10.93 4.45
CA SER A 46 20.24 -11.17 5.63
C SER A 46 20.96 -11.00 6.98
N ARG A 47 22.28 -11.23 7.06
CA ARG A 47 23.06 -10.96 8.28
C ARG A 47 23.45 -9.50 8.43
N GLN A 48 23.73 -8.80 7.32
CA GLN A 48 24.00 -7.37 7.30
C GLN A 48 22.73 -6.58 7.66
N ASP A 49 21.59 -6.94 7.04
CA ASP A 49 20.26 -6.36 7.32
C ASP A 49 19.86 -6.53 8.79
N LYS A 50 20.25 -7.63 9.45
CA LYS A 50 19.93 -7.87 10.86
C LYS A 50 20.69 -6.96 11.82
N ILE A 51 21.93 -6.60 11.47
CA ILE A 51 22.75 -5.66 12.23
C ILE A 51 22.28 -4.23 11.96
N GLU A 52 21.89 -3.95 10.71
CA GLU A 52 21.43 -2.64 10.26
C GLU A 52 19.97 -2.33 10.68
N GLU A 53 19.12 -3.33 10.92
CA GLU A 53 17.80 -3.19 11.56
C GLU A 53 17.87 -2.86 13.05
N GLN A 54 18.93 -3.28 13.76
CA GLN A 54 19.14 -2.97 15.17
C GLN A 54 19.83 -1.62 15.40
N ASP A 55 20.28 -0.96 14.32
CA ASP A 55 20.83 0.38 14.40
C ASP A 55 19.70 1.39 14.64
N GLU A 56 19.80 2.14 15.74
CA GLU A 56 18.82 3.13 16.17
C GLU A 56 18.50 4.13 15.05
N ARG A 57 19.49 4.44 14.21
CA ARG A 57 19.32 5.32 13.05
C ARG A 57 18.35 4.73 12.04
N ASN A 58 18.43 3.43 11.75
CA ASN A 58 17.55 2.79 10.78
C ASN A 58 16.13 2.62 11.34
N ILE A 59 15.99 2.32 12.62
CA ILE A 59 14.70 2.32 13.32
C ILE A 59 14.05 3.71 13.22
N LEU A 60 14.80 4.77 13.49
CA LEU A 60 14.31 6.15 13.40
C LEU A 60 13.93 6.53 11.97
N VAL A 61 14.74 6.15 10.97
CA VAL A 61 14.42 6.36 9.55
C VAL A 61 13.17 5.58 9.16
N ASN A 62 13.01 4.34 9.60
CA ASN A 62 11.85 3.51 9.32
C ASN A 62 10.58 4.12 9.92
N LEU A 63 10.60 4.49 11.20
CA LEU A 63 9.49 5.18 11.87
C LEU A 63 9.14 6.48 11.17
N LYS A 64 10.12 7.33 10.86
CA LYS A 64 9.91 8.60 10.14
C LYS A 64 9.33 8.37 8.74
N THR A 65 9.78 7.33 8.06
CA THR A 65 9.27 6.94 6.73
C THR A 65 7.84 6.44 6.82
N ARG A 66 7.50 5.60 7.81
CA ARG A 66 6.14 5.13 8.05
C ARG A 66 5.19 6.28 8.38
N THR A 67 5.59 7.18 9.27
CA THR A 67 4.80 8.39 9.60
C THR A 67 4.62 9.28 8.37
N SER A 68 5.69 9.49 7.58
CA SER A 68 5.62 10.26 6.34
C SER A 68 4.69 9.61 5.31
N ALA A 69 4.82 8.30 5.09
CA ALA A 69 3.98 7.54 4.17
C ALA A 69 2.51 7.60 4.60
N PHE A 70 2.22 7.45 5.89
CA PHE A 70 0.86 7.57 6.43
C PHE A 70 0.27 8.97 6.21
N ARG A 71 1.08 10.02 6.42
CA ARG A 71 0.68 11.41 6.14
C ARG A 71 0.39 11.63 4.65
N TRP A 72 1.22 11.08 3.77
CA TRP A 72 1.00 11.13 2.32
C TRP A 72 -0.27 10.38 1.90
N THR A 73 -0.48 9.16 2.41
CA THR A 73 -1.70 8.38 2.14
C THR A 73 -2.92 9.15 2.60
N ARG A 74 -2.90 9.75 3.79
CA ARG A 74 -4.02 10.57 4.28
C ARG A 74 -4.29 11.78 3.38
N LEU A 75 -3.24 12.47 2.92
CA LEU A 75 -3.36 13.62 2.02
C LEU A 75 -3.93 13.22 0.66
N VAL A 76 -3.46 12.11 0.08
CA VAL A 76 -3.98 11.57 -1.19
C VAL A 76 -5.44 11.13 -1.03
N SER A 77 -5.77 10.41 0.05
CA SER A 77 -7.14 10.00 0.35
C SER A 77 -8.06 11.21 0.58
N PHE A 78 -7.58 12.27 1.23
CA PHE A 78 -8.31 13.52 1.38
C PHE A 78 -8.53 14.23 0.05
N GLY A 79 -7.52 14.29 -0.81
CA GLY A 79 -7.64 14.83 -2.16
C GLY A 79 -8.67 14.04 -2.99
N LEU A 80 -8.64 12.71 -2.91
CA LEU A 80 -9.62 11.85 -3.58
C LEU A 80 -11.03 12.07 -3.05
N MET A 81 -11.19 12.17 -1.73
CA MET A 81 -12.48 12.48 -1.09
C MET A 81 -13.04 13.82 -1.60
N ALA A 82 -12.22 14.88 -1.64
CA ALA A 82 -12.63 16.19 -2.12
C ALA A 82 -13.03 16.15 -3.60
N LEU A 83 -12.26 15.43 -4.43
CA LEU A 83 -12.55 15.28 -5.85
C LEU A 83 -13.87 14.52 -6.08
N LEU A 84 -14.14 13.47 -5.29
CA LEU A 84 -15.41 12.75 -5.34
C LEU A 84 -16.59 13.58 -4.86
N LEU A 85 -16.42 14.44 -3.84
CA LEU A 85 -17.45 15.38 -3.42
C LEU A 85 -17.80 16.38 -4.52
N VAL A 86 -16.79 16.98 -5.16
CA VAL A 86 -17.01 17.93 -6.27
C VAL A 86 -17.67 17.22 -7.45
N ALA A 87 -17.17 16.03 -7.83
CA ALA A 87 -17.74 15.25 -8.91
C ALA A 87 -19.19 14.85 -8.62
N GLY A 88 -19.49 14.37 -7.40
CA GLY A 88 -20.84 14.02 -6.96
C GLY A 88 -21.78 15.22 -6.93
N ALA A 89 -21.30 16.39 -6.48
CA ALA A 89 -22.10 17.62 -6.49
C ALA A 89 -22.42 18.13 -7.91
N VAL A 90 -21.50 17.95 -8.86
CA VAL A 90 -21.70 18.36 -10.27
C VAL A 90 -22.58 17.38 -11.02
N THR A 91 -22.43 16.07 -10.79
CA THR A 91 -23.17 15.01 -11.50
C THR A 91 -24.53 14.70 -10.88
N GLY A 92 -24.74 15.04 -9.60
CA GLY A 92 -25.95 14.68 -8.84
C GLY A 92 -26.02 13.21 -8.44
N GLU A 93 -24.94 12.45 -8.63
CA GLU A 93 -24.87 11.02 -8.30
C GLU A 93 -24.68 10.79 -6.79
N GLU A 94 -25.74 10.33 -6.12
CA GLU A 94 -25.73 10.02 -4.68
C GLU A 94 -24.68 8.95 -4.33
N LEU A 95 -24.39 8.03 -5.25
CA LEU A 95 -23.36 7.00 -5.06
C LEU A 95 -21.96 7.60 -4.89
N LEU A 96 -21.60 8.64 -5.65
CA LEU A 96 -20.29 9.31 -5.53
C LEU A 96 -20.18 10.04 -4.18
N LEU A 97 -21.27 10.67 -3.75
CA LEU A 97 -21.33 11.32 -2.43
C LEU A 97 -21.22 10.28 -1.30
N ALA A 98 -21.90 9.13 -1.41
CA ALA A 98 -21.82 8.06 -0.43
C ALA A 98 -20.39 7.49 -0.30
N ILE A 99 -19.69 7.29 -1.43
CA ILE A 99 -18.29 6.85 -1.43
C ILE A 99 -17.39 7.91 -0.79
N ALA A 100 -17.61 9.20 -1.09
CA ALA A 100 -16.86 10.28 -0.48
C ALA A 100 -17.08 10.36 1.04
N VAL A 101 -18.31 10.16 1.51
CA VAL A 101 -18.64 10.08 2.95
C VAL A 101 -17.94 8.87 3.60
N GLY A 102 -17.92 7.71 2.94
CA GLY A 102 -17.17 6.54 3.42
C GLY A 102 -15.66 6.81 3.55
N LEU A 103 -15.08 7.54 2.60
CA LEU A 103 -13.69 8.02 2.68
C LEU A 103 -13.48 9.00 3.85
N ALA A 104 -14.41 9.94 4.05
CA ALA A 104 -14.37 10.88 5.18
C ALA A 104 -14.38 10.14 6.53
N PHE A 105 -15.19 9.09 6.64
CA PHE A 105 -15.26 8.26 7.84
C PHE A 105 -13.94 7.53 8.11
N SER A 106 -13.34 6.94 7.07
CA SER A 106 -12.02 6.28 7.17
C SER A 106 -10.91 7.26 7.60
N LEU A 107 -10.91 8.48 7.04
CA LEU A 107 -9.98 9.54 7.44
C LEU A 107 -10.16 9.94 8.91
N THR A 108 -11.41 10.02 9.38
CA THR A 108 -11.73 10.35 10.77
C THR A 108 -11.19 9.28 11.73
N ILE A 109 -11.40 8.00 11.43
CA ILE A 109 -10.84 6.89 12.22
C ILE A 109 -9.31 6.98 12.26
N SER A 110 -8.69 7.29 11.12
CA SER A 110 -7.24 7.47 11.02
C SER A 110 -6.73 8.57 11.95
N PHE A 111 -7.42 9.71 12.06
CA PHE A 111 -7.09 10.78 12.99
C PHE A 111 -7.22 10.35 14.45
N PHE A 112 -8.31 9.67 14.82
CA PHE A 112 -8.48 9.16 16.18
C PHE A 112 -7.40 8.15 16.55
N ALA A 113 -7.05 7.24 15.64
CA ALA A 113 -5.98 6.27 15.87
C ALA A 113 -4.63 6.94 16.15
N GLU A 114 -4.31 8.01 15.42
CA GLU A 114 -3.10 8.81 15.67
C GLU A 114 -3.16 9.54 17.02
N PHE A 115 -4.30 10.13 17.35
CA PHE A 115 -4.51 10.83 18.62
C PHE A 115 -4.36 9.90 19.82
N PHE A 116 -5.02 8.72 19.81
CA PHE A 116 -4.88 7.74 20.88
C PHE A 116 -3.48 7.15 20.97
N SER A 117 -2.83 6.93 19.83
CA SER A 117 -1.43 6.48 19.80
C SER A 117 -0.50 7.51 20.44
N ALA A 118 -0.70 8.79 20.12
CA ALA A 118 0.06 9.89 20.72
C ALA A 118 -0.13 9.94 22.25
N LEU A 119 -1.39 9.89 22.73
CA LEU A 119 -1.69 9.88 24.16
C LEU A 119 -1.09 8.67 24.90
N TYR A 120 -1.16 7.48 24.29
CA TYR A 120 -0.60 6.27 24.91
C TYR A 120 0.92 6.34 25.05
N HIS A 121 1.61 6.87 24.03
CA HIS A 121 3.06 7.04 24.07
C HIS A 121 3.51 8.18 24.99
N GLU A 122 2.75 9.27 25.05
CA GLU A 122 3.02 10.39 25.95
C GLU A 122 2.75 10.03 27.41
N SER A 123 1.69 9.26 27.71
CA SER A 123 1.38 8.79 29.07
C SER A 123 2.41 7.80 29.64
N LYS A 124 3.21 7.17 28.79
CA LYS A 124 4.15 6.11 29.17
C LYS A 124 5.61 6.59 29.21
N ASN A 125 5.84 7.85 28.85
CA ASN A 125 7.14 8.53 28.88
C ASN A 125 7.19 9.49 30.09
#